data_AF-E9I6X4-F1
#
_entry.id   AF-E9I6X4-F1
#
_cell.length_a   1.000
_cell.length_b   1.000
_cell.length_c   1.000
_cell.angle_alpha   90.00
_cell.angle_beta   90.00
_cell.angle_gamma   90.00
#
_symmetry.space_group_name_H-M   'P 1'
#
loop_
_entity.id
_entity.type
_entity.pdbx_description
1 polymer ?
#
loop_
_entity_poly.entity_id
_entity_poly.type
_entity_poly.pdbx_seq_one_letter_code
_entity_poly.pdbx_strand_id
1 'polypeptide(L)' 'SYLRDREQIVIVNGIRGGTFVINIGVGQGTVLGPTLFKIYIMDLHLHTKLFLVKFADDSTL' A
#
# COMPACT_ATOMS: atom_id res chain seq x y z
N SER A 1 -3.07 -16.69 -2.41
CA SER A 1 -2.62 -15.75 -1.37
C SER A 1 -2.55 -14.37 -2.00
N TYR A 2 -3.17 -13.33 -1.42
CA TYR A 2 -3.19 -11.99 -2.04
C TYR A 2 -1.80 -11.31 -2.04
N LEU A 3 -0.94 -11.64 -1.08
CA LEU A 3 0.37 -10.99 -0.88
C LEU A 3 1.56 -11.81 -1.39
N ARG A 4 1.34 -12.88 -2.16
CA ARG A 4 2.41 -13.73 -2.70
C ARG A 4 2.37 -13.74 -4.22
N ASP A 5 3.53 -13.90 -4.84
CA ASP A 5 3.71 -14.11 -6.28
C ASP A 5 2.98 -13.05 -7.13
N ARG A 6 3.07 -11.80 -6.68
CA ARG A 6 2.41 -10.68 -7.35
C ARG A 6 3.31 -10.17 -8.46
N GLU A 7 2.69 -9.85 -9.58
CA GLU A 7 3.38 -9.28 -10.74
C GLU A 7 2.69 -7.98 -11.17
N GLN A 8 3.49 -7.03 -11.67
CA GLN A 8 3.02 -5.78 -12.24
C GLN A 8 3.57 -5.61 -13.66
N ILE A 9 2.75 -5.01 -14.51
CA ILE A 9 3.09 -4.62 -15.87
C ILE A 9 2.66 -3.18 -16.10
N VAL A 10 3.41 -2.46 -16.92
CA VAL A 10 3.08 -1.09 -17.34
C VAL A 10 2.63 -1.13 -18.79
N ILE A 11 1.58 -0.39 -19.12
CA ILE A 11 1.09 -0.24 -20.50
C ILE A 11 1.10 1.24 -20.84
N VAL A 12 1.81 1.62 -21.90
CA VAL A 12 1.88 3.00 -22.39
C VAL A 12 1.54 3.00 -23.88
N ASN A 13 0.54 3.78 -24.29
CA ASN A 13 0.07 3.84 -25.68
C ASN A 13 -0.25 2.45 -26.28
N GLY A 14 -0.78 1.54 -25.47
CA GLY A 14 -1.09 0.15 -25.88
C GLY A 14 0.11 -0.79 -25.94
N ILE A 15 1.34 -0.30 -25.74
CA ILE A 15 2.54 -1.13 -25.68
C ILE A 15 2.71 -1.65 -24.26
N ARG A 16 2.80 -2.97 -24.11
CA ARG A 16 3.05 -3.64 -22.82
C ARG A 16 4.56 -3.65 -22.55
N GLY A 17 4.96 -3.17 -21.38
CA GLY A 17 6.33 -3.29 -20.87
C GLY A 17 6.61 -4.68 -20.30
N GLY A 18 7.79 -4.84 -19.70
CA GLY A 18 8.16 -6.07 -18.98
C GLY A 18 7.33 -6.30 -17.72
N THR A 19 7.30 -7.56 -17.29
CA THR A 19 6.66 -7.97 -16.03
C THR A 19 7.66 -7.88 -14.86
N PHE A 20 7.22 -7.35 -13.73
CA PHE A 20 8.02 -7.21 -12.52
C PHE A 20 7.34 -7.86 -11.32
N VAL A 21 8.08 -8.66 -10.55
CA VAL A 21 7.60 -9.27 -9.31
C VAL A 21 7.55 -8.23 -8.19
N ILE A 22 6.41 -8.08 -7.54
CA ILE A 22 6.13 -7.07 -6.51
C ILE A 22 6.12 -7.72 -5.12
N ASN A 23 7.16 -7.43 -4.34
CA ASN A 23 7.29 -7.90 -2.96
C ASN A 23 6.99 -6.83 -1.90
N ILE A 24 6.72 -5.58 -2.31
CA ILE A 24 6.52 -4.44 -1.40
C ILE A 24 5.23 -3.71 -1.76
N GLY A 25 4.55 -3.18 -0.74
CA GLY A 25 3.38 -2.32 -0.89
C GLY A 25 2.18 -3.01 -1.52
N VAL A 26 1.21 -2.22 -1.98
CA VAL A 26 0.01 -2.68 -2.68
C VAL A 26 -0.22 -1.76 -3.88
N GLY A 27 -0.62 -2.32 -5.02
CA GLY A 27 -0.90 -1.52 -6.22
C GLY A 27 -2.06 -0.55 -5.99
N GLN A 28 -1.92 0.68 -6.48
CA GLN A 28 -3.03 1.64 -6.50
C GLN A 28 -4.17 1.11 -7.38
N GLY A 29 -5.41 1.41 -6.98
CA GLY A 29 -6.61 0.91 -7.68
C GLY A 29 -6.99 -0.54 -7.35
N THR A 30 -6.26 -1.21 -6.46
CA THR A 30 -6.66 -2.53 -5.98
C THR A 30 -7.77 -2.42 -4.92
N VAL A 31 -8.73 -3.36 -4.95
CA VAL A 31 -9.85 -3.40 -4.01
C VAL A 31 -9.39 -3.52 -2.55
N LEU A 32 -8.32 -4.28 -2.29
CA LEU A 32 -7.80 -4.47 -0.95
C LEU A 32 -6.78 -3.42 -0.51
N GLY A 33 -6.28 -2.57 -1.42
CA GLY A 33 -5.29 -1.53 -1.10
C GLY A 33 -5.71 -0.64 0.08
N PRO A 34 -6.90 -0.03 0.06
CA PRO A 34 -7.38 0.80 1.17
C PRO A 34 -7.51 0.05 2.50
N THR A 35 -7.97 -1.20 2.46
CA THR A 35 -8.13 -2.03 3.68
C THR A 35 -6.78 -2.39 4.28
N LEU A 36 -5.84 -2.84 3.45
CA LEU A 36 -4.49 -3.21 3.88
C LEU A 36 -3.71 -2.01 4.40
N PHE A 37 -3.86 -0.85 3.74
CA PHE A 37 -3.28 0.41 4.22
C PHE A 37 -3.82 0.77 5.61
N LYS A 38 -5.15 0.74 5.80
CA LYS A 38 -5.77 1.03 7.11
C LYS A 38 -5.23 0.14 8.21
N ILE A 39 -5.14 -1.17 7.96
CA ILE A 39 -4.59 -2.14 8.93
C ILE A 39 -3.14 -1.79 9.26
N TYR A 40 -2.32 -1.54 8.23
CA TYR A 40 -0.89 -1.27 8.38
C TYR A 40 -0.61 -0.03 9.25
N ILE A 41 -1.45 1.00 9.17
CA ILE A 41 -1.22 2.23 9.92
C ILE A 41 -2.00 2.29 11.24
N MET A 42 -2.90 1.34 11.53
CA MET A 42 -3.88 1.45 12.61
C MET A 42 -3.22 1.61 13.98
N ASP A 43 -2.15 0.88 14.20
CA ASP A 43 -1.38 0.75 15.43
C ASP A 43 -0.12 1.63 15.46
N LEU A 44 0.09 2.52 14.49
CA LEU A 44 1.28 3.37 14.41
C LEU A 44 1.53 4.18 15.70
N HIS A 45 0.46 4.66 16.33
CA HIS A 45 0.49 5.39 17.60
C HIS A 45 1.01 4.54 18.79
N LEU A 46 0.89 3.21 18.73
CA LEU A 46 1.41 2.29 19.75
C LEU A 46 2.93 2.10 19.65
N HIS A 47 3.51 2.44 18.50
CA HIS A 47 4.91 2.17 18.18
C HIS A 47 5.78 3.43 18.18
N THR A 48 5.26 4.55 18.70
CA THR A 48 5.99 5.82 18.83
C THR A 48 5.72 6.48 20.17
N LYS A 49 6.67 7.30 20.64
CA LYS A 49 6.52 8.13 21.85
C LYS A 49 5.91 9.50 21.55
N LEU A 50 5.74 9.83 20.27
CA LEU A 50 5.19 11.10 19.82
C LEU A 50 3.68 11.09 20.04
N PHE A 51 3.13 12.22 20.48
CA PHE A 51 1.69 12.40 20.45
C PHE A 51 1.26 12.49 18.99
N LEU A 52 0.43 11.54 18.55
CA LEU A 52 0.03 11.42 17.16
C LEU A 52 -1.49 11.59 17.06
N VAL A 53 -1.93 12.66 16.41
CA VAL A 53 -3.33 12.80 16.00
C VAL A 53 -3.47 12.17 14.62
N LYS A 54 -4.43 11.25 14.47
CA LYS A 54 -4.61 10.48 13.23
C LYS A 54 -6.04 10.54 12.72
N PHE A 55 -6.20 10.78 11.43
CA PHE A 55 -7.48 10.73 10.73
C PHE A 55 -7.31 10.06 9.37
N ALA A 56 -7.93 8.89 9.16
CA ALA A 56 -7.70 8.08 7.96
C ALA A 56 -6.20 7.87 7.70
N ASP A 57 -5.67 8.28 6.55
CA ASP A 57 -4.25 8.26 6.16
C ASP A 57 -3.43 9.46 6.66
N ASP A 58 -4.07 10.52 7.16
CA ASP A 58 -3.41 11.70 7.69
C ASP A 58 -2.93 11.51 9.14
N SER A 59 -1.75 12.06 9.44
CA SER A 59 -1.19 12.10 10.79
C SER A 59 -0.55 13.47 11.08
N THR A 60 -0.72 13.96 12.29
CA THR A 60 -0.13 15.22 12.79
C THR A 60 0.53 14.99 14.14
N LEU A 61 1.65 15.68 14.35
CA LEU A 61 2.44 15.68 15.59
C LEU A 61 2.05 16.82 16.52
#